data_AF-A0A074LII4-F1
#
_entry.id   AF-A0A074LII4-F1
#
_cell.length_a   1.000
_cell.length_b   1.000
_cell.length_c   1.000
_cell.angle_alpha   90.00
_cell.angle_beta   90.00
_cell.angle_gamma   90.00
#
_symmetry.space_group_name_H-M   'P 1'
#
loop_
_entity.id
_entity.type
_entity.pdbx_description
1 polymer ?
#
loop_
_entity_poly.entity_id
_entity_poly.type
_entity_poly.pdbx_seq_one_letter_code
_entity_poly.pdbx_strand_id
1 'polypeptide(L)'
;MELKRIDNLWNFCRVKTNLPCTKTVDKVVRYSFVKAGITLIHEFKPNLLQTSKLTLIEKGYLDKAKKNIYGAIKKQFGVKTPHLNGSSAIFFPEEILALKKNHNLIVEQDKNGKFCITLSPFVPKNIYDIFNTINLISIHLWKTIYFSELTKN
;
A
#
# COMPACT_ATOMS: atom_id res chain seq x y z
N MET A 1 1.41 2.70 -23.05
CA MET A 1 1.95 1.36 -22.78
C MET A 1 1.90 1.01 -21.29
N GLU A 2 2.37 1.89 -20.40
CA GLU A 2 2.39 1.68 -18.94
C GLU A 2 1.02 1.41 -18.27
N LEU A 3 -0.06 2.09 -18.68
CA LEU A 3 -1.38 1.89 -18.07
C LEU A 3 -1.92 0.47 -18.31
N LYS A 4 -1.78 -0.04 -19.53
CA LYS A 4 -2.17 -1.41 -19.90
C LYS A 4 -1.32 -2.43 -19.14
N ARG A 5 -0.03 -2.12 -18.91
CA ARG A 5 0.87 -2.95 -18.09
C ARG A 5 0.36 -3.04 -16.65
N ILE A 6 0.05 -1.92 -16.01
CA ILE A 6 -0.48 -1.89 -14.64
C ILE A 6 -1.83 -2.62 -14.56
N ASP A 7 -2.73 -2.42 -15.52
CA ASP A 7 -4.01 -3.12 -15.58
C ASP A 7 -3.83 -4.65 -15.71
N ASN A 8 -2.92 -5.09 -16.57
CA ASN A 8 -2.58 -6.50 -16.73
C ASN A 8 -2.04 -7.10 -15.42
N LEU A 9 -1.21 -6.38 -14.68
CA LEU A 9 -0.69 -6.85 -13.39
C LEU A 9 -1.83 -7.07 -12.38
N TRP A 10 -2.74 -6.10 -12.21
CA TRP A 10 -3.85 -6.24 -11.26
C TRP A 10 -4.88 -7.29 -11.70
N ASN A 11 -5.15 -7.40 -13.00
CA ASN A 11 -5.98 -8.48 -13.54
C ASN A 11 -5.35 -9.85 -13.27
N PHE A 12 -4.04 -9.99 -13.40
CA PHE A 12 -3.35 -11.23 -13.06
C PHE A 12 -3.45 -11.53 -11.56
N CYS A 13 -3.24 -10.53 -10.68
CA CYS A 13 -3.42 -10.71 -9.25
C CYS A 13 -4.84 -11.22 -8.92
N ARG A 14 -5.87 -10.60 -9.52
CA ARG A 14 -7.27 -11.03 -9.38
C ARG A 14 -7.46 -12.50 -9.78
N VAL A 15 -7.00 -12.86 -10.98
CA VAL A 15 -7.17 -14.22 -11.51
C VAL A 15 -6.41 -15.26 -10.68
N LYS A 16 -5.17 -14.98 -10.29
CA LYS A 16 -4.34 -15.94 -9.54
C LYS A 16 -4.81 -16.15 -8.10
N THR A 17 -5.28 -15.09 -7.46
CA THR A 17 -5.62 -15.14 -6.03
C THR A 17 -7.09 -15.46 -5.80
N ASN A 18 -7.90 -15.43 -6.86
CA ASN A 18 -9.36 -15.54 -6.81
C ASN A 18 -10.01 -14.53 -5.85
N LEU A 19 -9.35 -13.39 -5.61
CA LEU A 19 -9.88 -12.33 -4.76
C LEU A 19 -10.70 -11.36 -5.61
N PRO A 20 -11.90 -10.94 -5.15
CA PRO A 20 -12.65 -9.87 -5.78
C PRO A 20 -11.81 -8.60 -5.89
N CYS A 21 -11.79 -8.02 -7.09
CA CYS A 21 -11.12 -6.75 -7.36
C CYS A 21 -12.13 -5.76 -7.91
N THR A 22 -12.29 -4.64 -7.22
CA THR A 22 -13.09 -3.51 -7.71
C THR A 22 -12.17 -2.54 -8.44
N LYS A 23 -12.49 -2.23 -9.70
CA LYS A 23 -11.82 -1.21 -10.49
C LYS A 23 -12.76 -0.02 -10.67
N THR A 24 -12.28 1.18 -10.36
CA THR A 24 -12.98 2.43 -10.65
C THR A 24 -12.08 3.33 -11.49
N VAL A 25 -12.68 4.00 -12.48
CA VAL A 25 -11.98 4.87 -13.43
C VAL A 25 -12.74 6.19 -13.48
N ASP A 26 -12.14 7.23 -12.90
CA ASP A 26 -12.60 8.61 -12.98
C ASP A 26 -11.35 9.49 -13.24
N LYS A 27 -11.16 10.60 -12.52
CA LYS A 27 -9.92 11.39 -12.51
C LYS A 27 -8.69 10.59 -12.05
N VAL A 28 -8.92 9.50 -11.32
CA VAL A 28 -7.92 8.52 -10.91
C VAL A 28 -8.39 7.13 -11.29
N VAL A 29 -7.44 6.24 -11.57
CA VAL A 29 -7.70 4.81 -11.67
C VAL A 29 -7.42 4.20 -10.32
N ARG A 30 -8.38 3.45 -9.78
CA ARG A 30 -8.26 2.78 -8.47
C ARG A 30 -8.61 1.30 -8.59
N TYR A 31 -7.73 0.45 -8.06
CA TYR A 31 -7.94 -0.99 -7.84
C TYR A 31 -8.09 -1.25 -6.35
N SER A 32 -9.05 -2.07 -5.95
CA SER A 32 -9.30 -2.41 -4.55
C SER A 32 -9.50 -3.91 -4.37
N PHE A 33 -8.79 -4.50 -3.41
CA PHE A 33 -8.94 -5.89 -2.97
C PHE A 33 -9.26 -5.92 -1.48
N VAL A 34 -9.98 -6.94 -1.02
CA VAL A 34 -10.25 -7.17 0.41
C VAL A 34 -9.93 -8.61 0.76
N LYS A 35 -9.10 -8.82 1.78
CA LYS A 35 -8.80 -10.14 2.35
C LYS A 35 -8.54 -10.03 3.84
N ALA A 36 -9.09 -10.95 4.63
CA ALA A 36 -8.83 -11.06 6.07
C ALA A 36 -8.98 -9.73 6.85
N GLY A 37 -9.97 -8.90 6.48
CA GLY A 37 -10.17 -7.60 7.11
C GLY A 37 -9.14 -6.53 6.71
N ILE A 38 -8.33 -6.76 5.67
CA ILE A 38 -7.38 -5.78 5.14
C ILE A 38 -7.82 -5.37 3.74
N THR A 39 -8.01 -4.08 3.54
CA THR A 39 -8.32 -3.46 2.25
C THR A 39 -7.04 -2.99 1.60
N LEU A 40 -6.73 -3.51 0.42
CA LEU A 40 -5.62 -3.07 -0.41
C LEU A 40 -6.16 -2.16 -1.50
N ILE A 41 -5.60 -0.95 -1.62
CA ILE A 41 -5.99 0.05 -2.62
C ILE A 41 -4.75 0.49 -3.38
N HIS A 42 -4.77 0.37 -4.69
CA HIS A 42 -3.78 1.01 -5.56
C HIS A 42 -4.46 2.08 -6.40
N GLU A 43 -3.98 3.32 -6.33
CA GLU A 43 -4.57 4.42 -7.07
C GLU A 43 -3.52 5.33 -7.70
N PHE A 44 -3.81 5.78 -8.93
CA PHE A 44 -2.91 6.64 -9.69
C PHE A 44 -3.68 7.51 -10.69
N LYS A 45 -3.07 8.64 -11.06
CA LYS A 45 -3.53 9.45 -12.18
C LYS A 45 -2.94 8.89 -13.47
N PRO A 46 -3.76 8.59 -14.50
CA PRO A 46 -3.26 8.02 -15.76
C PRO A 46 -2.15 8.86 -16.41
N ASN A 47 -2.23 10.18 -16.27
CA ASN A 47 -1.31 11.14 -16.87
C ASN A 47 -0.10 11.45 -15.96
N LEU A 48 -0.09 10.98 -14.71
CA LEU A 48 0.97 11.26 -13.75
C LEU A 48 1.20 10.07 -12.80
N LEU A 49 1.87 9.04 -13.28
CA LEU A 49 2.15 7.81 -12.52
C LEU A 49 3.09 8.02 -11.32
N GLN A 50 3.88 9.10 -11.30
CA GLN A 50 4.71 9.47 -10.14
C GLN A 50 3.87 9.80 -8.90
N THR A 51 2.57 10.01 -9.07
CA THR A 51 1.59 10.26 -8.02
C THR A 51 0.90 8.97 -7.56
N SER A 52 1.33 7.80 -8.07
CA SER A 52 0.75 6.50 -7.74
C SER A 52 0.96 6.14 -6.29
N LYS A 53 -0.05 5.60 -5.63
CA LYS A 53 0.04 5.16 -4.23
C LYS A 53 -0.59 3.79 -4.02
N LEU A 54 0.05 3.02 -3.15
CA LEU A 54 -0.45 1.76 -2.62
C LEU A 54 -0.81 1.98 -1.16
N THR A 55 -2.04 1.61 -0.78
CA THR A 55 -2.55 1.76 0.57
C THR A 55 -3.06 0.42 1.09
N LEU A 56 -2.65 0.00 2.29
CA LEU A 56 -3.22 -1.12 3.00
C LEU A 56 -3.92 -0.59 4.26
N ILE A 57 -5.18 -0.94 4.45
CA ILE A 57 -6.04 -0.41 5.51
C ILE A 57 -6.66 -1.57 6.28
N GLU A 58 -6.45 -1.61 7.58
CA GLU A 58 -7.11 -2.57 8.45
C GLU A 58 -8.58 -2.19 8.68
N LYS A 59 -9.47 -3.19 8.73
CA LYS A 59 -10.90 -3.00 8.96
C LYS A 59 -11.14 -2.30 10.30
N GLY A 60 -11.95 -1.25 10.24
CA GLY A 60 -12.27 -0.43 11.40
C GLY A 60 -11.27 0.70 11.68
N TYR A 61 -10.26 0.89 10.82
CA TYR A 61 -9.38 2.05 10.88
C TYR A 61 -10.17 3.37 10.77
N LEU A 62 -9.93 4.29 11.71
CA LEU A 62 -10.59 5.59 11.75
C LEU A 62 -9.60 6.73 11.46
N ASP A 63 -9.69 7.28 10.24
CA ASP A 63 -8.85 8.40 9.78
C ASP A 63 -8.91 9.64 10.70
N LYS A 64 -10.10 9.94 11.24
CA LYS A 64 -10.32 11.06 12.17
C LYS A 64 -9.75 10.82 13.57
N ALA A 65 -9.37 9.58 13.89
CA ALA A 65 -8.83 9.19 15.20
C ALA A 65 -7.35 8.79 15.12
N LYS A 66 -6.61 9.31 14.14
CA LYS A 66 -5.15 9.13 14.04
C LYS A 66 -4.47 9.55 15.33
N LYS A 67 -3.71 8.63 15.93
CA LYS A 67 -2.91 8.87 17.13
C LYS A 67 -1.44 8.97 16.79
N ASN A 68 -0.94 8.00 16.03
CA ASN A 68 0.47 7.92 15.67
C ASN A 68 0.63 7.96 14.15
N ILE A 69 1.56 8.78 13.66
CA ILE A 69 1.95 8.84 12.26
C ILE A 69 3.46 8.69 12.18
N TYR A 70 3.89 7.57 11.63
CA TYR A 70 5.29 7.25 11.37
C TYR A 70 5.54 7.32 9.88
N GLY A 71 6.75 7.64 9.48
CA GLY A 71 7.06 7.62 8.06
C GLY A 71 8.42 8.18 7.72
N ALA A 72 8.74 8.03 6.45
CA ALA A 72 9.89 8.64 5.82
C ALA A 72 9.41 9.15 4.46
N ILE A 73 9.38 10.46 4.31
CA ILE A 73 8.97 11.13 3.08
C ILE A 73 10.18 11.90 2.57
N LYS A 74 10.62 11.57 1.36
CA LYS A 74 11.67 12.34 0.68
C LYS A 74 11.09 13.73 0.41
N LYS A 75 11.75 14.78 0.93
CA LYS A 75 11.34 16.17 0.69
C LYS A 75 11.28 16.39 -0.83
N GLN A 76 10.10 16.75 -1.33
CA GLN A 76 9.91 17.18 -2.71
C GLN A 76 9.62 18.67 -2.70
N PHE A 77 10.28 19.41 -3.58
CA PHE A 77 10.11 20.86 -3.68
C PHE A 77 8.64 21.20 -4.00
N GLY A 78 8.03 22.07 -3.20
CA GLY A 78 6.63 22.50 -3.37
C GLY A 78 5.54 21.56 -2.82
N VAL A 79 5.89 20.41 -2.22
CA VAL A 79 4.90 19.49 -1.61
C VAL A 79 4.93 19.63 -0.08
N LYS A 80 3.77 19.94 0.53
CA LYS A 80 3.63 19.92 2.00
C LYS A 80 3.80 18.49 2.50
N THR A 81 4.93 18.19 3.14
CA THR A 81 5.12 16.92 3.84
C THR A 81 4.21 16.89 5.07
N PRO A 82 3.39 15.84 5.27
CA PRO A 82 2.60 15.70 6.49
C PRO A 82 3.50 15.71 7.72
N HIS A 83 2.99 16.25 8.81
CA HIS A 83 3.70 16.30 10.08
C HIS A 83 3.88 14.87 10.59
N LEU A 84 5.09 14.33 10.45
CA LEU A 84 5.46 13.05 11.01
C LEU A 84 5.70 13.25 12.50
N ASN A 85 5.27 12.30 13.34
CA ASN A 85 5.68 12.30 14.74
C ASN A 85 7.18 12.00 14.76
N GLY A 86 7.98 13.06 14.81
CA GLY A 86 9.42 12.96 15.01
C GLY A 86 9.68 12.17 16.30
N SER A 87 10.66 11.27 16.23
CA SER A 87 11.24 10.54 17.38
C SER A 87 10.49 9.33 17.97
N SER A 88 9.61 8.64 17.24
CA SER A 88 9.21 7.27 17.65
C SER A 88 9.72 6.23 16.66
N ALA A 89 11.04 6.11 16.60
CA ALA A 89 11.76 4.98 16.01
C ALA A 89 11.56 3.66 16.78
N ILE A 90 10.65 3.60 17.74
CA ILE A 90 10.75 2.64 18.85
C ILE A 90 9.99 1.33 18.61
N PHE A 91 9.05 1.22 17.66
CA PHE A 91 8.34 -0.08 17.52
C PHE A 91 7.70 -0.30 16.15
N PHE A 92 8.49 -0.24 15.09
CA PHE A 92 8.01 -0.67 13.78
C PHE A 92 8.95 -1.71 13.17
N PRO A 93 8.43 -2.83 12.61
CA PRO A 93 9.26 -3.87 12.04
C PRO A 93 10.29 -3.29 11.07
N GLU A 94 11.58 -3.58 11.31
CA GLU A 94 12.69 -3.04 10.53
C GLU A 94 12.53 -3.34 9.03
N GLU A 95 11.89 -4.46 8.71
CA GLU A 95 11.60 -4.91 7.36
C GLU A 95 10.63 -3.96 6.64
N ILE A 96 9.61 -3.45 7.32
CA ILE A 96 8.70 -2.47 6.71
C ILE A 96 9.41 -1.12 6.59
N LEU A 97 10.24 -0.76 7.57
CA LEU A 97 11.06 0.46 7.49
C LEU A 97 12.02 0.41 6.30
N ALA A 98 12.49 -0.76 5.86
CA ALA A 98 13.36 -0.90 4.70
C ALA A 98 12.69 -0.39 3.40
N LEU A 99 11.35 -0.41 3.32
CA LEU A 99 10.61 0.11 2.16
C LEU A 99 10.86 1.60 1.91
N LYS A 100 11.28 2.35 2.94
CA LYS A 100 11.63 3.78 2.84
C LYS A 100 12.79 4.08 1.89
N LYS A 101 13.65 3.09 1.62
CA LYS A 101 14.77 3.25 0.68
C LYS A 101 14.24 3.60 -0.72
N ASN A 102 13.17 2.92 -1.11
CA ASN A 102 12.62 2.97 -2.46
C ASN A 102 11.35 3.84 -2.57
N HIS A 103 10.62 4.03 -1.47
CA HIS A 103 9.32 4.69 -1.45
C HIS A 103 9.27 5.75 -0.35
N ASN A 104 8.41 6.76 -0.51
CA ASN A 104 7.87 7.45 0.65
C ASN A 104 6.94 6.47 1.36
N LEU A 105 7.18 6.26 2.65
CA LEU A 105 6.42 5.37 3.51
C LEU A 105 5.69 6.21 4.55
N ILE A 106 4.39 6.02 4.67
CA ILE A 106 3.56 6.58 5.74
C ILE A 106 2.85 5.41 6.42
N VAL A 107 2.91 5.37 7.74
CA VAL A 107 2.27 4.37 8.57
C VAL A 107 1.50 5.13 9.64
N GLU A 108 0.20 4.88 9.69
CA GLU A 108 -0.72 5.54 10.59
C GLU A 108 -1.34 4.49 11.50
N GLN A 109 -1.42 4.80 12.79
CA GLN A 109 -2.15 4.00 13.77
C GLN A 109 -3.22 4.87 14.41
N ASP A 110 -4.46 4.41 14.39
CA ASP A 110 -5.55 5.09 15.07
C ASP A 110 -5.53 4.82 16.59
N LYS A 111 -6.41 5.48 17.35
CA LYS A 111 -6.54 5.29 18.80
C LYS A 111 -6.96 3.87 19.20
N ASN A 112 -7.52 3.09 18.28
CA ASN A 112 -7.95 1.70 18.50
C ASN A 112 -6.84 0.69 18.15
N GLY A 113 -5.66 1.17 17.78
CA GLY A 113 -4.53 0.33 17.41
C GLY A 113 -4.58 -0.21 15.97
N LYS A 114 -5.53 0.25 15.14
CA LYS A 114 -5.68 -0.19 13.74
C LYS A 114 -4.72 0.56 12.84
N PHE A 115 -4.20 -0.15 11.83
CA PHE A 115 -3.16 0.39 10.95
C PHE A 115 -3.67 0.79 9.56
N CYS A 116 -3.07 1.84 9.02
CA CYS A 116 -3.13 2.26 7.63
C CYS A 116 -1.71 2.54 7.13
N ILE A 117 -1.32 1.96 5.99
CA ILE A 117 0.03 2.05 5.44
C ILE A 117 -0.08 2.54 4.02
N THR A 118 0.69 3.59 3.68
CA THR A 118 0.74 4.16 2.35
C THR A 118 2.17 4.18 1.82
N LEU A 119 2.36 3.67 0.61
CA LEU A 119 3.60 3.77 -0.17
C LEU A 119 3.39 4.69 -1.38
N SER A 120 4.31 5.62 -1.62
CA SER A 120 4.28 6.48 -2.82
C SER A 120 5.69 6.94 -3.25
N PRO A 121 6.01 7.01 -4.54
CA PRO A 121 5.26 6.43 -5.65
C PRO A 121 5.29 4.89 -5.59
N PHE A 122 4.18 4.23 -5.92
CA PHE A 122 4.17 2.78 -6.13
C PHE A 122 3.82 2.46 -7.59
N VAL A 123 4.82 2.11 -8.40
CA VAL A 123 4.66 1.75 -9.81
C VAL A 123 5.28 0.37 -10.01
N PRO A 124 4.51 -0.72 -9.77
CA PRO A 124 5.07 -2.07 -9.85
C PRO A 124 5.48 -2.35 -11.29
N LYS A 125 6.65 -2.97 -11.50
CA LYS A 125 7.15 -3.37 -12.83
C LYS A 125 6.65 -4.77 -13.20
N ASN A 126 6.60 -5.65 -12.21
CA ASN A 126 6.15 -7.04 -12.33
C ASN A 126 5.23 -7.42 -11.16
N ILE A 127 4.74 -8.66 -11.15
CA ILE A 127 3.84 -9.13 -10.08
C ILE A 127 4.56 -9.39 -8.75
N TYR A 128 5.82 -9.77 -8.79
CA TYR A 128 6.61 -10.01 -7.58
C TYR A 128 6.79 -8.70 -6.79
N ASP A 129 6.92 -7.55 -7.47
CA ASP A 129 6.92 -6.24 -6.79
C ASP A 129 5.62 -6.03 -5.98
N ILE A 130 4.48 -6.47 -6.52
CA ILE A 130 3.18 -6.40 -5.85
C ILE A 130 3.14 -7.39 -4.68
N PHE A 131 3.42 -8.66 -4.94
CA PHE A 131 3.29 -9.74 -3.96
C PHE A 131 4.27 -9.56 -2.80
N ASN A 132 5.55 -9.32 -3.09
CA ASN A 132 6.58 -9.15 -2.06
C ASN A 132 6.27 -7.95 -1.18
N THR A 133 5.90 -6.81 -1.76
CA THR A 133 5.59 -5.60 -0.98
C THR A 133 4.39 -5.79 -0.07
N ILE A 134 3.29 -6.33 -0.62
CA ILE A 134 2.03 -6.47 0.12
C ILE A 134 2.13 -7.58 1.17
N ASN A 135 2.75 -8.72 0.84
CA ASN A 135 2.96 -9.80 1.79
C ASN A 135 3.94 -9.42 2.89
N LEU A 136 5.02 -8.69 2.58
CA LEU A 136 5.93 -8.17 3.60
C LEU A 136 5.16 -7.32 4.62
N ILE A 137 4.40 -6.32 4.15
CA ILE A 137 3.59 -5.49 5.06
C ILE A 137 2.61 -6.36 5.86
N SER A 138 1.95 -7.30 5.19
CA SER A 138 0.88 -8.08 5.82
C SER A 138 1.38 -9.09 6.85
N ILE A 139 2.53 -9.72 6.60
CA ILE A 139 3.18 -10.63 7.52
C ILE A 139 3.67 -9.87 8.76
N HIS A 140 4.30 -8.72 8.57
CA HIS A 140 4.90 -8.01 9.69
C HIS A 140 3.87 -7.30 10.59
N LEU A 141 2.75 -6.82 10.04
CA LEU A 141 1.71 -6.13 10.81
C LEU A 141 0.56 -7.02 11.29
N TRP A 142 0.12 -7.94 10.45
CA TRP A 142 -1.08 -8.75 10.72
C TRP A 142 -0.79 -10.26 10.71
N LYS A 143 0.47 -10.67 10.64
CA LYS A 143 0.91 -12.08 10.66
C LYS A 143 0.18 -12.95 9.63
N THR A 144 -0.11 -12.38 8.46
CA THR A 144 -0.89 -13.04 7.41
C THR A 144 -0.28 -12.85 6.02
N ILE A 145 -0.46 -13.84 5.15
CA ILE A 145 -0.09 -13.77 3.74
C ILE A 145 -1.28 -13.24 2.94
N TYR A 146 -1.14 -12.06 2.33
CA TYR A 146 -2.22 -11.41 1.60
C TYR A 146 -2.47 -12.08 0.25
N PHE A 147 -1.44 -12.19 -0.59
CA PHE A 147 -1.49 -12.95 -1.83
C PHE A 147 -0.72 -14.25 -1.61
N SER A 148 -1.44 -15.35 -1.41
CA SER A 148 -0.84 -16.67 -1.48
C SER A 148 -0.49 -16.95 -2.94
N GLU A 149 0.76 -17.31 -3.23
CA GLU A 149 1.06 -17.98 -4.48
C GLU A 149 0.29 -19.29 -4.47
N LEU A 150 -0.86 -19.33 -5.16
CA LEU A 150 -1.42 -20.61 -5.57
C LEU A 150 -0.49 -21.15 -6.65
N THR A 151 0.56 -21.85 -6.24
CA THR A 151 1.06 -22.98 -7.03
C THR A 151 -0.11 -23.96 -7.13
N LYS A 152 -0.95 -23.79 -8.16
CA LYS A 152 -1.65 -24.96 -8.68
C LYS A 152 -0.54 -25.85 -9.23
N ASN A 153 -0.19 -26.87 -8.46
CA ASN A 153 0.55 -28.04 -8.94
C ASN A 153 -0.16 -28.61 -10.17
#